data_AF-A0A2S2PAU5-F1
#
_entry.id   AF-A0A2S2PAU5-F1
#
_cell.length_a   1.000
_cell.length_b   1.000
_cell.length_c   1.000
_cell.angle_alpha   90.00
_cell.angle_beta   90.00
_cell.angle_gamma   90.00
#
_symmetry.space_group_name_H-M   'P 1'
#
loop_
_entity.id
_entity.type
_entity.pdbx_description
1 polymer ?
#
loop_
_entity_poly.entity_id
_entity_poly.type
_entity_poly.pdbx_seq_one_letter_code
_entity_poly.pdbx_strand_id
1 'polypeptide(L)'
;NPDDISDELNNIKSYLPSEFKRVSRTLEEVEYWKATEFRNFLLYIGPIVLKCRLRKSLYKHFMLLSCAIRLLISPETCHTYNFVARDLLKQFVTEYSSHYGEEYVGYNVHGLIHICDFVLIHGALDSFSA
;
A
#
# COMPACT_ATOMS: atom_id res chain seq x y z
N ASN A 1 2.20 -18.39 -6.55
CA ASN A 1 3.50 -18.91 -6.10
C ASN A 1 4.35 -17.73 -5.67
N PRO A 2 4.92 -17.69 -4.45
CA PRO A 2 5.82 -16.61 -4.04
C PRO A 2 7.03 -16.45 -4.97
N ASP A 3 7.58 -17.55 -5.47
CA ASP A 3 8.75 -17.54 -6.37
C ASP A 3 8.45 -16.75 -7.65
N ASP A 4 7.30 -16.97 -8.29
CA ASP A 4 6.89 -16.23 -9.49
C ASP A 4 6.77 -14.71 -9.24
N ILE A 5 6.44 -14.30 -8.01
CA ILE A 5 6.36 -12.88 -7.64
C ILE A 5 7.78 -12.34 -7.44
N SER A 6 8.65 -13.08 -6.77
CA SER A 6 10.07 -12.74 -6.60
C SER A 6 10.79 -12.60 -7.95
N ASP A 7 10.52 -13.48 -8.91
CA ASP A 7 11.05 -13.40 -10.27
C ASP A 7 10.56 -12.15 -11.00
N GLU A 8 9.26 -11.84 -10.91
CA GLU A 8 8.71 -10.62 -11.50
C GLU A 8 9.30 -9.35 -10.87
N LEU A 9 9.50 -9.35 -9.55
CA LEU A 9 10.17 -8.24 -8.85
C LEU A 9 11.59 -8.02 -9.37
N ASN A 10 12.32 -9.10 -9.70
CA ASN A 10 13.64 -9.01 -10.33
C ASN A 10 13.57 -8.49 -11.76
N ASN A 11 12.60 -8.95 -12.55
CA ASN A 11 12.43 -8.50 -13.93
C ASN A 11 12.06 -7.02 -14.03
N ILE A 12 11.21 -6.51 -13.14
CA ILE A 12 10.78 -5.10 -13.14
C ILE A 12 11.94 -4.14 -12.83
N LYS A 13 12.99 -4.57 -12.13
CA LYS A 13 14.13 -3.72 -11.77
C LYS A 13 14.76 -3.02 -12.97
N SER A 14 14.85 -3.69 -14.12
CA SER A 14 15.45 -3.12 -15.33
C SER A 14 14.57 -2.07 -16.03
N TYR A 15 13.29 -2.00 -15.69
CA TYR A 15 12.32 -1.06 -16.27
C TYR A 15 12.01 0.13 -15.34
N LEU A 16 12.57 0.16 -14.13
CA LEU A 16 12.32 1.22 -13.18
C LEU A 16 13.22 2.45 -13.45
N PRO A 17 12.65 3.67 -13.44
CA PRO A 17 13.44 4.89 -13.53
C PRO A 17 14.44 5.03 -12.39
N SER A 18 15.56 5.72 -12.65
CA SER A 18 16.65 5.93 -11.68
C SER A 18 16.24 6.67 -10.40
N GLU A 19 15.13 7.39 -10.46
CA GLU A 19 14.48 8.12 -9.36
C GLU A 19 14.00 7.16 -8.27
N PHE A 20 13.69 5.90 -8.62
CA PHE A 20 13.37 4.84 -7.68
C PHE A 20 14.66 4.26 -7.09
N LYS A 21 15.32 5.03 -6.22
CA LYS A 21 16.64 4.72 -5.63
C LYS A 21 16.75 3.35 -4.94
N ARG A 22 15.62 2.73 -4.57
CA ARG A 22 15.55 1.37 -4.00
C ARG A 22 14.36 0.61 -4.57
N VAL A 23 14.65 -0.37 -5.41
CA VAL A 23 13.65 -1.35 -5.85
C VAL A 23 13.48 -2.37 -4.75
N SER A 24 12.24 -2.78 -4.49
CA SER A 24 11.95 -3.81 -3.50
C SER A 24 12.78 -5.06 -3.77
N ARG A 25 13.41 -5.57 -2.70
CA ARG A 25 13.99 -6.91 -2.70
C ARG A 25 12.92 -7.96 -2.98
N THR A 26 13.34 -9.21 -3.15
CA THR A 26 12.40 -10.31 -3.37
C THR A 26 11.53 -10.55 -2.13
N LEU A 27 10.49 -11.38 -2.26
CA LEU A 27 9.59 -11.67 -1.14
C LEU A 27 10.27 -12.49 -0.03
N GLU A 28 11.35 -13.22 -0.32
CA GLU A 28 12.10 -13.97 0.70
C GLU A 28 12.78 -13.04 1.71
N GLU A 29 13.09 -11.80 1.30
CA GLU A 29 13.70 -10.79 2.15
C GLU A 29 12.69 -9.76 2.67
N VAL A 30 11.39 -10.02 2.57
CA VAL A 30 10.33 -9.05 2.89
C VAL A 30 10.45 -8.50 4.31
N GLU A 31 10.88 -9.32 5.27
CA GLU A 31 11.11 -8.93 6.66
C GLU A 31 12.21 -7.86 6.82
N TYR A 32 13.14 -7.79 5.87
CA TYR A 32 14.23 -6.83 5.89
C TYR A 32 13.94 -5.57 5.10
N TRP A 33 12.83 -5.50 4.36
CA TRP A 33 12.46 -4.34 3.54
C TRP A 33 12.45 -3.05 4.36
N LYS A 34 12.98 -1.97 3.78
CA LYS A 34 12.91 -0.64 4.37
C LYS A 34 11.56 0.00 4.03
N ALA A 35 11.17 1.03 4.79
CA ALA A 35 9.93 1.78 4.55
C ALA A 35 9.79 2.26 3.09
N THR A 36 10.88 2.69 2.45
CA THR A 36 10.88 3.10 1.04
C THR A 36 10.54 1.96 0.07
N GLU A 37 10.93 0.72 0.38
CA GLU A 37 10.61 -0.46 -0.45
C GLU A 37 9.15 -0.86 -0.26
N PHE A 38 8.64 -0.87 0.97
CA PHE A 38 7.21 -1.09 1.24
C PHE A 38 6.34 -0.05 0.56
N ARG A 39 6.75 1.22 0.61
CA ARG A 39 6.05 2.31 -0.07
C ARG A 39 6.03 2.12 -1.58
N ASN A 40 7.18 1.82 -2.20
CA ASN A 40 7.26 1.60 -3.64
C ASN A 40 6.40 0.41 -4.07
N PHE A 41 6.43 -0.67 -3.29
CA PHE A 41 5.58 -1.83 -3.50
C PHE A 41 4.09 -1.48 -3.38
N LEU A 42 3.69 -0.81 -2.30
CA LEU A 42 2.29 -0.45 -2.08
C LEU A 42 1.75 0.44 -3.21
N LEU A 43 2.52 1.42 -3.64
CA LEU A 43 2.04 2.39 -4.61
C LEU A 43 2.13 1.85 -6.04
N TYR A 44 3.28 1.31 -6.46
CA TYR A 44 3.58 1.11 -7.87
C TYR A 44 3.72 -0.37 -8.26
N ILE A 45 4.60 -1.10 -7.58
CA ILE A 45 5.01 -2.44 -8.04
C ILE A 45 3.98 -3.51 -7.67
N GLY A 46 3.45 -3.45 -6.45
CA GLY A 46 2.48 -4.39 -5.89
C GLY A 46 1.25 -4.62 -6.76
N PRO A 47 0.55 -3.56 -7.22
CA PRO A 47 -0.59 -3.71 -8.13
C PRO A 47 -0.28 -4.50 -9.41
N ILE A 48 0.96 -4.44 -9.90
CA ILE A 48 1.39 -5.15 -11.11
C ILE A 48 1.73 -6.59 -10.76
N VAL A 49 2.63 -6.81 -9.79
CA VAL A 49 3.17 -8.15 -9.52
C VAL A 49 2.15 -9.06 -8.85
N LEU A 50 1.22 -8.52 -8.06
CA LEU A 50 0.19 -9.31 -7.36
C LEU A 50 -1.00 -9.67 -8.26
N LYS A 51 -1.19 -8.97 -9.38
CA LYS A 51 -2.33 -9.16 -10.28
C LYS A 51 -2.27 -10.57 -10.88
N CYS A 52 -3.41 -11.27 -10.85
CA CYS A 52 -3.55 -12.67 -11.27
C CYS A 52 -2.70 -13.69 -10.48
N ARG A 53 -1.92 -13.26 -9.47
CA ARG A 53 -1.11 -14.14 -8.61
C ARG A 53 -1.68 -14.31 -7.20
N LEU A 54 -2.61 -13.45 -6.79
CA LEU A 54 -3.38 -13.56 -5.54
C LEU A 54 -4.82 -14.01 -5.80
N ARG A 55 -5.46 -14.57 -4.76
CA ARG A 55 -6.92 -14.73 -4.72
C ARG A 55 -7.58 -13.37 -4.97
N LYS A 56 -8.65 -13.35 -5.77
CA LYS A 56 -9.33 -12.13 -6.19
C LYS A 56 -9.74 -11.23 -5.03
N SER A 57 -10.17 -11.81 -3.90
CA SER A 57 -10.51 -11.09 -2.67
C SER A 57 -9.29 -10.38 -2.07
N LEU A 58 -8.19 -11.10 -1.85
CA LEU A 58 -6.95 -10.52 -1.30
C LEU A 58 -6.34 -9.44 -2.20
N TYR A 59 -6.39 -9.63 -3.52
CA TYR A 59 -5.94 -8.60 -4.46
C TYR A 59 -6.81 -7.34 -4.36
N LYS A 60 -8.14 -7.48 -4.33
CA LYS A 60 -9.05 -6.34 -4.13
C LYS A 60 -8.77 -5.64 -2.81
N HIS A 61 -8.59 -6.40 -1.74
CA HIS A 61 -8.27 -5.87 -0.41
C HIS A 61 -6.97 -5.06 -0.42
N PHE A 62 -5.90 -5.59 -1.02
CA PHE A 62 -4.65 -4.84 -1.23
C PHE A 62 -4.87 -3.55 -2.04
N MET A 63 -5.70 -3.61 -3.10
CA MET A 63 -6.01 -2.44 -3.93
C MET A 63 -6.77 -1.35 -3.18
N LEU A 64 -7.59 -1.67 -2.17
CA LEU A 64 -8.23 -0.65 -1.32
C LEU A 64 -7.17 0.23 -0.65
N LEU A 65 -6.17 -0.41 -0.02
CA LEU A 65 -5.07 0.30 0.62
C LEU A 65 -4.20 1.06 -0.39
N SER A 66 -3.78 0.41 -1.47
CA SER A 66 -2.96 1.03 -2.52
C SER A 66 -3.64 2.28 -3.09
N CYS A 67 -4.93 2.22 -3.41
CA CYS A 67 -5.68 3.34 -3.96
C CYS A 67 -5.87 4.45 -2.93
N ALA A 68 -6.24 4.12 -1.69
CA ALA A 68 -6.44 5.11 -0.65
C ALA A 68 -5.16 5.92 -0.37
N ILE A 69 -4.02 5.24 -0.19
CA ILE A 69 -2.75 5.91 0.07
C ILE A 69 -2.33 6.76 -1.14
N ARG A 70 -2.54 6.28 -2.38
CA ARG A 70 -2.26 7.05 -3.60
C ARG A 70 -3.07 8.34 -3.68
N LEU A 71 -4.31 8.35 -3.20
CA LEU A 71 -5.12 9.58 -3.16
C LEU A 71 -4.63 10.54 -2.08
N LEU A 72 -4.14 10.04 -0.95
CA LEU A 72 -3.73 10.86 0.19
C LEU A 72 -2.31 11.46 0.04
N ILE A 73 -1.53 10.96 -0.91
CA ILE A 73 -0.11 11.30 -1.06
C ILE A 73 0.15 12.49 -1.97
N SER A 74 -0.78 12.80 -2.87
CA SER A 74 -0.61 13.87 -3.85
C SER A 74 -1.29 15.14 -3.32
N PRO A 75 -0.59 16.28 -3.27
CA PRO A 75 -1.19 17.57 -2.86
C PRO A 75 -2.45 17.95 -3.64
N GLU A 76 -2.53 17.53 -4.91
CA GLU A 76 -3.65 17.81 -5.80
C GLU A 76 -4.90 16.98 -5.45
N THR A 77 -4.70 15.80 -4.86
CA THR A 77 -5.76 14.81 -4.64
C THR A 77 -6.11 14.60 -3.17
N CYS A 78 -5.19 14.88 -2.24
CA CYS A 78 -5.30 14.51 -0.83
C CYS A 78 -6.46 15.16 -0.08
N HIS A 79 -6.86 16.38 -0.48
CA HIS A 79 -8.04 17.05 0.05
C HIS A 79 -9.28 16.76 -0.78
N THR A 80 -9.18 16.88 -2.10
CA THR A 80 -10.29 16.68 -3.06
C THR A 80 -10.94 15.30 -2.92
N TYR A 81 -10.12 14.26 -2.75
CA TYR A 81 -10.57 12.86 -2.68
C TYR A 81 -10.39 12.26 -1.28
N ASN A 82 -10.21 13.08 -0.25
CA ASN A 82 -10.02 12.62 1.13
C ASN A 82 -11.16 11.69 1.59
N PHE A 83 -12.41 12.04 1.25
CA PHE A 83 -13.58 11.25 1.61
C PHE A 83 -13.57 9.88 0.94
N VAL A 84 -13.18 9.79 -0.34
CA VAL A 84 -13.03 8.51 -1.05
C VAL A 84 -11.95 7.66 -0.41
N ALA A 85 -10.80 8.25 -0.11
CA ALA A 85 -9.72 7.54 0.57
C ALA A 85 -10.16 7.02 1.95
N ARG A 86 -10.94 7.82 2.69
CA ARG A 86 -11.49 7.41 3.99
C ARG A 86 -12.41 6.20 3.85
N ASP A 87 -13.30 6.19 2.86
CA ASP A 87 -14.21 5.07 2.64
C ASP A 87 -13.45 3.79 2.25
N LEU A 88 -12.42 3.91 1.41
CA LEU A 88 -11.52 2.80 1.06
C LEU A 88 -10.77 2.25 2.29
N LEU A 89 -10.26 3.12 3.17
CA LEU A 89 -9.56 2.68 4.39
C LEU A 89 -10.52 2.07 5.42
N LYS A 90 -11.73 2.60 5.56
CA LYS A 90 -12.77 1.99 6.40
C LYS A 90 -13.11 0.59 5.92
N GLN A 91 -13.29 0.42 4.61
CA GLN A 91 -13.54 -0.89 4.02
C GLN A 91 -12.36 -1.84 4.26
N PHE A 92 -11.12 -1.40 4.04
CA PHE A 92 -9.91 -2.19 4.31
C PHE A 92 -9.86 -2.65 5.78
N VAL A 93 -10.08 -1.76 6.74
CA VAL A 93 -10.06 -2.12 8.16
C VAL A 93 -11.20 -3.08 8.53
N THR A 94 -12.39 -2.89 7.93
CA THR A 94 -13.55 -3.73 8.19
C THR A 94 -13.36 -5.16 7.65
N GLU A 95 -12.74 -5.30 6.48
CA GLU A 95 -12.51 -6.59 5.83
C GLU A 95 -11.24 -7.30 6.34
N TYR A 96 -10.36 -6.60 7.08
CA TYR A 96 -9.04 -7.10 7.49
C TYR A 96 -9.10 -8.43 8.25
N SER A 97 -9.92 -8.53 9.30
CA SER A 97 -10.04 -9.73 10.13
C SER A 97 -10.48 -10.95 9.31
N SER A 98 -11.40 -10.76 8.37
CA SER A 98 -11.91 -11.82 7.50
C SER A 98 -10.85 -12.38 6.54
N HIS A 99 -9.81 -11.60 6.23
CA HIS A 99 -8.75 -11.98 5.31
C HIS A 99 -7.50 -12.50 6.01
N TYR A 100 -7.15 -11.97 7.18
CA TYR A 100 -5.88 -12.24 7.83
C TYR A 100 -6.01 -12.88 9.22
N GLY A 101 -7.17 -12.78 9.88
CA GLY A 101 -7.40 -13.19 11.27
C GLY A 101 -7.62 -11.99 12.19
N GLU A 102 -8.51 -12.15 13.18
CA GLU A 102 -8.82 -11.10 14.16
C GLU A 102 -7.63 -10.73 15.03
N GLU A 103 -6.77 -11.70 15.34
CA GLU A 103 -5.55 -11.54 16.11
C GLU A 103 -4.52 -10.60 15.46
N TYR A 104 -4.66 -10.33 14.16
CA TYR A 104 -3.79 -9.41 13.41
C TYR A 104 -4.39 -8.01 13.24
N VAL A 105 -5.59 -7.75 13.77
CA VAL A 105 -6.19 -6.40 13.80
C VAL A 105 -5.55 -5.59 14.94
N GLY A 106 -4.32 -5.15 14.69
CA GLY A 106 -3.58 -4.31 15.64
C GLY A 106 -3.97 -2.83 15.58
N TYR A 107 -3.43 -2.06 16.53
CA TYR A 107 -3.57 -0.59 16.57
C TYR A 107 -3.23 0.08 15.22
N ASN A 108 -2.16 -0.38 14.57
CA ASN A 108 -1.73 0.18 13.27
C ASN A 108 -2.78 0.00 12.17
N VAL A 109 -3.50 -1.12 12.15
CA VAL A 109 -4.56 -1.37 11.17
C VAL A 109 -5.73 -0.43 11.46
N HIS A 110 -6.17 -0.34 12.71
CA HIS A 110 -7.26 0.54 13.11
C HIS A 110 -6.94 2.02 12.86
N GLY A 111 -5.69 2.42 13.13
CA GLY A 111 -5.19 3.79 12.97
C GLY A 111 -5.27 4.31 11.53
N LEU A 112 -5.31 3.42 10.52
CA LEU A 112 -5.42 3.82 9.11
C LEU A 112 -6.61 4.75 8.84
N ILE A 113 -7.74 4.55 9.52
CA ILE A 113 -8.95 5.37 9.32
C ILE A 113 -8.71 6.85 9.67
N HIS A 114 -7.79 7.12 10.59
CA HIS A 114 -7.48 8.47 11.08
C HIS A 114 -6.46 9.21 10.23
N ILE A 115 -5.76 8.53 9.32
CA ILE A 115 -4.78 9.18 8.43
C ILE A 115 -5.45 10.28 7.61
N CYS A 116 -6.69 10.07 7.18
CA CYS A 116 -7.45 11.08 6.46
C CYS A 116 -7.67 12.37 7.27
N ASP A 117 -7.85 12.26 8.59
CA ASP A 117 -7.99 13.41 9.48
C ASP A 117 -6.68 14.22 9.53
N PHE A 118 -5.54 13.53 9.68
CA PHE A 118 -4.23 14.18 9.67
C PHE A 118 -3.93 14.86 8.35
N VAL A 119 -4.31 14.26 7.21
CA VAL A 119 -4.12 14.86 5.88
C VAL A 119 -4.90 16.17 5.71
N LEU A 120 -6.10 16.27 6.29
CA LEU A 120 -6.88 17.52 6.24
C LEU A 120 -6.21 18.66 7.02
N ILE A 121 -5.45 18.32 8.08
CA ILE A 121 -4.78 19.30 8.94
C ILE A 121 -3.38 19.64 8.40
N HIS A 122 -2.62 18.64 7.94
CA HIS A 122 -1.18 18.75 7.69
C HIS A 122 -0.79 18.71 6.20
N GLY A 123 -1.76 18.51 5.29
CA GLY A 123 -1.52 18.39 3.86
C GLY A 123 -1.31 16.95 3.41
N ALA A 124 -0.64 16.73 2.29
CA ALA A 124 -0.44 15.40 1.73
C ALA A 124 0.40 14.49 2.65
N LEU A 125 0.22 13.17 2.57
CA LEU A 125 0.96 12.21 3.42
C LEU A 125 2.50 12.35 3.36
N ASP A 126 3.04 12.86 2.26
CA ASP A 126 4.49 13.08 2.11
C ASP A 126 5.00 14.34 2.82
N SER A 127 4.11 15.25 3.20
CA SER A 127 4.50 16.50 3.86
C SER A 127 4.61 16.39 5.37
N PHE A 128 4.26 15.23 5.96
CA PHE A 128 4.34 15.02 7.40
C PHE A 128 4.66 13.57 7.75
N SER A 129 5.16 13.34 8.98
CA SER A 129 5.26 12.00 9.56
C SER A 129 4.07 11.81 10.50
N ALA A 130 3.27 10.77 10.27
CA ALA A 130 2.10 10.40 11.07
C ALA A 130 2.46 9.35 12.12
#